data_AF-A0A7Y0DGZ0-F1
#
_entry.id   AF-A0A7Y0DGZ0-F1
#
_cell.length_a   1.000
_cell.length_b   1.000
_cell.length_c   1.000
_cell.angle_alpha   90.00
_cell.angle_beta   90.00
_cell.angle_gamma   90.00
#
_symmetry.space_group_name_H-M   'P 1'
#
loop_
_entity.id
_entity.type
_entity.pdbx_description
1 polymer ?
#
loop_
_entity_poly.entity_id
_entity_poly.type
_entity_poly.pdbx_seq_one_letter_code
_entity_poly.pdbx_strand_id
1 'polypeptide(L)'
;MSDDLFDGCWQRLDRAAEHRKAGTTLWNEYLAPHPYDYTVIDNQDGTYVVRVTQDTPVPAELGILIGDWLYNLRATLDNVIWATAAHVAGTIPPPKQHVLQYPIYDTEDGWTKNLYRLNGLAEHHRQMLHQMQPYNSDVDSNYLGWINRLARDDRHRRPNAMTSYIADLRPVIGLPPGTRATIQFGDRIIDGGTADCVRLTVHDWTPDMVVKLNPRLGIDPEVLNWSNSPFWRRWNFTERLKMMEIFVAGEVAVYEYDCTGTSRKQDLLSDGYRAECDARGHRAAPVPAPRGDTEWTEPESGKPASAETMKEVGYPRGYEPDDQG
;
A
#
# COMPACT_ATOMS: atom_id res chain seq x y z
N MET A 1 10.33 16.23 19.20
CA MET A 1 10.09 14.85 18.72
C MET A 1 9.02 14.29 19.63
N SER A 2 8.02 13.60 19.08
CA SER A 2 7.03 12.97 19.93
C SER A 2 7.71 11.92 20.81
N ASP A 3 7.31 11.86 22.08
CA ASP A 3 7.77 10.83 23.02
C ASP A 3 7.14 9.46 22.73
N ASP A 4 6.15 9.41 21.82
CA ASP A 4 5.52 8.18 21.34
C ASP A 4 6.27 7.60 20.13
N LEU A 5 6.76 6.38 20.27
CA LEU A 5 7.47 5.67 19.20
C LEU A 5 6.54 5.19 18.07
N PHE A 6 5.23 5.10 18.32
CA PHE A 6 4.23 4.71 17.32
C PHE A 6 3.74 5.90 16.47
N ASP A 7 4.00 7.15 16.85
CA ASP A 7 3.64 8.32 16.04
C ASP A 7 4.23 8.27 14.63
N GLY A 8 5.45 7.75 14.49
CA GLY A 8 6.07 7.53 13.18
C GLY A 8 5.32 6.49 12.32
N CYS A 9 4.60 5.55 12.93
CA CYS A 9 3.72 4.62 12.22
C CYS A 9 2.49 5.35 11.69
N TRP A 10 1.83 6.15 12.54
CA TRP A 10 0.64 6.92 12.15
C TRP A 10 0.93 7.97 11.07
N GLN A 11 2.05 8.69 11.18
CA GLN A 11 2.47 9.66 10.16
C GLN A 11 2.68 9.00 8.78
N ARG A 12 3.23 7.79 8.74
CA ARG A 12 3.37 7.02 7.50
C ARG A 12 2.03 6.55 6.94
N LEU A 13 1.11 6.14 7.79
CA LEU A 13 -0.26 5.80 7.36
C LEU A 13 -1.01 7.02 6.82
N ASP A 14 -0.89 8.17 7.46
CA ASP A 14 -1.46 9.43 6.95
C ASP A 14 -0.85 9.77 5.58
N ARG A 15 0.47 9.60 5.43
CA ARG A 15 1.16 9.79 4.15
C ARG A 15 0.71 8.80 3.08
N ALA A 16 0.50 7.53 3.42
CA ALA A 16 -0.09 6.56 2.50
C ALA A 16 -1.48 7.05 2.02
N ALA A 17 -2.34 7.50 2.94
CA ALA A 17 -3.66 8.02 2.59
C ALA A 17 -3.59 9.27 1.69
N GLU A 18 -2.57 10.12 1.82
CA GLU A 18 -2.29 11.22 0.88
C GLU A 18 -1.98 10.71 -0.52
N HIS A 19 -1.08 9.73 -0.67
CA HIS A 19 -0.75 9.13 -1.96
C HIS A 19 -1.97 8.47 -2.63
N ARG A 20 -2.83 7.78 -1.87
CA ARG A 20 -4.10 7.25 -2.38
C ARG A 20 -5.03 8.35 -2.89
N LYS A 21 -5.16 9.46 -2.16
CA LYS A 21 -5.98 10.62 -2.59
C LYS A 21 -5.41 11.28 -3.84
N ALA A 22 -4.09 11.43 -3.92
CA ALA A 22 -3.41 11.93 -5.10
C ALA A 22 -3.67 11.02 -6.32
N GLY A 23 -3.56 9.70 -6.15
CA GLY A 23 -3.85 8.73 -7.21
C GLY A 23 -5.31 8.78 -7.68
N THR A 24 -6.26 8.98 -6.75
CA THR A 24 -7.67 9.19 -7.08
C THR A 24 -7.87 10.46 -7.92
N THR A 25 -7.18 11.54 -7.56
CA THR A 25 -7.26 12.82 -8.26
C THR A 25 -6.70 12.69 -9.68
N LEU A 26 -5.49 12.12 -9.80
CA LEU A 26 -4.85 11.85 -11.08
C LEU A 26 -5.70 10.95 -11.99
N TRP A 27 -6.35 9.92 -11.43
CA TRP A 27 -7.25 9.05 -12.18
C TRP A 27 -8.45 9.82 -12.74
N ASN A 28 -9.07 10.68 -11.93
CA ASN A 28 -10.22 11.49 -12.38
C ASN A 28 -9.81 12.50 -13.46
N GLU A 29 -8.64 13.12 -13.34
CA GLU A 29 -8.09 14.02 -14.36
C GLU A 29 -7.81 13.28 -15.67
N TYR A 30 -7.28 12.06 -15.58
CA TYR A 30 -7.05 11.19 -16.72
C TYR A 30 -8.36 10.75 -17.40
N LEU A 31 -9.44 10.52 -16.63
CA LEU A 31 -10.75 10.16 -17.18
C LEU A 31 -11.50 11.33 -17.83
N ALA A 32 -11.22 12.59 -17.43
CA ALA A 32 -11.92 13.78 -17.93
C ALA A 32 -11.96 13.94 -19.46
N PRO A 33 -10.87 13.69 -20.22
CA PRO A 33 -10.91 13.72 -21.69
C PRO A 33 -11.56 12.49 -22.33
N HIS A 34 -12.12 11.55 -21.56
CA HIS A 34 -12.71 10.28 -22.03
C HIS A 34 -11.71 9.41 -22.80
N PRO A 35 -10.66 8.88 -22.14
CA PRO A 35 -9.59 8.12 -22.81
C PRO A 35 -10.00 6.71 -23.27
N TYR A 36 -11.28 6.35 -23.07
CA TYR A 36 -11.85 5.08 -23.46
C TYR A 36 -13.07 5.28 -24.34
N ASP A 37 -13.21 4.42 -25.33
CA ASP A 37 -14.41 4.29 -26.16
C ASP A 37 -14.85 2.82 -26.23
N TYR A 38 -16.02 2.57 -26.78
CA TYR A 38 -16.46 1.22 -27.09
C TYR A 38 -17.07 1.13 -28.50
N THR A 39 -16.84 -0.01 -29.14
CA THR A 39 -17.43 -0.35 -30.42
C THR A 39 -18.24 -1.63 -30.28
N VAL A 40 -19.37 -1.69 -30.99
CA VAL A 40 -20.15 -2.92 -31.16
C VAL A 40 -19.81 -3.49 -32.52
N ILE A 41 -19.06 -4.59 -32.51
CA ILE A 41 -18.69 -5.33 -33.71
C ILE A 41 -19.84 -6.29 -34.03
N ASP A 42 -20.50 -6.07 -35.17
CA ASP A 42 -21.51 -6.98 -35.73
C ASP A 42 -20.83 -7.95 -36.70
N ASN A 43 -20.79 -9.23 -36.36
CA ASN A 43 -20.16 -10.27 -37.18
C ASN A 43 -21.05 -10.75 -38.35
N GLN A 44 -22.26 -10.20 -38.49
CA GLN A 44 -23.22 -10.58 -39.55
C GLN A 44 -23.65 -12.06 -39.49
N ASP A 45 -23.57 -12.68 -38.31
CA ASP A 45 -23.94 -14.08 -38.05
C ASP A 45 -24.83 -14.25 -36.80
N GLY A 46 -25.41 -13.14 -36.33
CA GLY A 46 -26.14 -13.07 -35.06
C GLY A 46 -25.27 -12.89 -33.83
N THR A 47 -23.94 -12.82 -33.99
CA THR A 47 -23.01 -12.52 -32.89
C THR A 47 -22.56 -11.07 -32.92
N TYR A 48 -22.66 -10.43 -31.76
CA TYR A 48 -22.18 -9.07 -31.51
C TYR A 48 -21.12 -9.10 -30.41
N VAL A 49 -20.01 -8.39 -30.62
CA VAL A 49 -18.93 -8.25 -29.63
C VAL A 49 -18.78 -6.79 -29.25
N VAL A 50 -18.77 -6.51 -27.95
CA VAL A 50 -18.40 -5.18 -27.44
C VAL A 50 -16.91 -5.16 -27.18
N ARG A 51 -16.21 -4.35 -27.94
CA ARG A 51 -14.79 -4.05 -27.74
C ARG A 51 -14.64 -2.68 -27.11
N VAL A 52 -13.97 -2.64 -25.97
CA VAL A 52 -13.50 -1.38 -25.35
C VAL A 52 -12.12 -1.07 -25.91
N THR A 53 -11.85 0.19 -26.25
CA THR A 53 -10.56 0.70 -26.71
C THR A 53 -10.06 1.77 -25.75
N GLN A 54 -8.74 1.84 -25.57
CA GLN A 54 -8.05 2.88 -24.82
C GLN A 54 -7.18 3.68 -25.78
N ASP A 55 -7.49 4.96 -25.94
CA ASP A 55 -6.79 5.83 -26.89
C ASP A 55 -5.58 6.51 -26.26
N THR A 56 -5.63 6.74 -24.95
CA THR A 56 -4.53 7.35 -24.18
C THR A 56 -4.10 6.39 -23.07
N PRO A 57 -2.81 6.04 -22.95
CA PRO A 57 -2.36 5.10 -21.92
C PRO A 57 -2.55 5.65 -20.50
N VAL A 58 -2.65 4.77 -19.51
CA VAL A 58 -2.71 5.15 -18.09
C VAL A 58 -1.44 5.92 -17.72
N PRO A 59 -1.54 7.05 -17.00
CA PRO A 59 -0.37 7.82 -16.57
C PRO A 59 0.59 6.99 -15.72
N ALA A 60 1.87 6.96 -16.09
CA ALA A 60 2.90 6.22 -15.35
C ALA A 60 3.06 6.70 -13.89
N GLU A 61 2.77 7.98 -13.63
CA GLU A 61 2.77 8.57 -12.29
C GLU A 61 1.81 7.86 -11.32
N LEU A 62 0.74 7.25 -11.82
CA LEU A 62 -0.16 6.47 -10.97
C LEU A 62 0.57 5.25 -10.36
N GLY A 63 1.47 4.62 -11.11
CA GLY A 63 2.31 3.53 -10.61
C GLY A 63 3.27 3.99 -9.51
N ILE A 64 3.83 5.20 -9.65
CA ILE A 64 4.70 5.81 -8.63
C ILE A 64 3.92 6.09 -7.34
N LEU A 65 2.72 6.67 -7.45
CA LEU A 65 1.87 6.94 -6.29
C LEU A 65 1.47 5.66 -5.55
N ILE A 66 1.21 4.57 -6.27
CA ILE A 66 0.95 3.26 -5.67
C ILE A 66 2.21 2.65 -5.04
N GLY A 67 3.38 2.82 -5.65
CA GLY A 67 4.67 2.43 -5.08
C GLY A 67 4.95 3.15 -3.75
N ASP A 68 4.78 4.48 -3.72
CA ASP A 68 4.95 5.30 -2.51
C ASP A 68 3.92 4.94 -1.42
N TRP A 69 2.69 4.65 -1.82
CA TRP A 69 1.65 4.14 -0.92
C TRP A 69 2.08 2.80 -0.28
N LEU A 70 2.51 1.81 -1.09
CA LEU A 70 3.00 0.52 -0.61
C LEU A 70 4.24 0.66 0.29
N TYR A 71 5.17 1.55 -0.08
CA TYR A 71 6.36 1.83 0.71
C TYR A 71 5.98 2.30 2.11
N ASN A 72 5.05 3.25 2.23
CA ASN A 72 4.59 3.73 3.52
C ASN A 72 3.89 2.63 4.34
N LEU A 73 3.08 1.76 3.72
CA LEU A 73 2.49 0.62 4.42
C LEU A 73 3.54 -0.36 4.95
N ARG A 74 4.55 -0.72 4.13
CA ARG A 74 5.65 -1.60 4.57
C ARG A 74 6.48 -0.98 5.69
N ALA A 75 6.86 0.28 5.52
CA ALA A 75 7.64 1.00 6.51
C ALA A 75 6.89 1.19 7.83
N THR A 76 5.56 1.34 7.78
CA THR A 76 4.71 1.34 8.98
C THR A 76 4.83 0.01 9.72
N LEU A 77 4.67 -1.12 9.04
CA LEU A 77 4.78 -2.45 9.65
C LEU A 77 6.17 -2.68 10.26
N ASP A 78 7.24 -2.31 9.57
CA ASP A 78 8.60 -2.43 10.12
C ASP A 78 8.80 -1.53 11.35
N ASN A 79 8.26 -0.30 11.33
CA ASN A 79 8.27 0.60 12.47
C ASN A 79 7.49 0.04 13.67
N VAL A 80 6.37 -0.66 13.47
CA VAL A 80 5.62 -1.34 14.54
C VAL A 80 6.52 -2.32 15.29
N ILE A 81 7.30 -3.14 14.58
CA ILE A 81 8.23 -4.09 15.22
C ILE A 81 9.32 -3.35 15.99
N TRP A 82 9.88 -2.30 15.40
CA TRP A 82 10.93 -1.51 16.04
C TRP A 82 10.42 -0.84 17.31
N ALA A 83 9.27 -0.17 17.27
CA ALA A 83 8.66 0.51 18.41
C ALA A 83 8.29 -0.49 19.52
N THR A 84 7.66 -1.60 19.15
CA THR A 84 7.32 -2.67 20.09
C THR A 84 8.57 -3.21 20.78
N ALA A 85 9.64 -3.50 20.04
CA ALA A 85 10.90 -3.98 20.61
C ALA A 85 11.53 -2.95 21.56
N ALA A 86 11.44 -1.65 21.25
CA ALA A 86 11.94 -0.58 22.12
C ALA A 86 11.16 -0.52 23.44
N HIS A 87 9.83 -0.58 23.39
CA HIS A 87 9.00 -0.68 24.61
C HIS A 87 9.31 -1.95 25.41
N VAL A 88 9.49 -3.09 24.73
CA VAL A 88 9.82 -4.35 25.40
C VAL A 88 11.19 -4.28 26.10
N ALA A 89 12.18 -3.65 25.48
CA ALA A 89 13.52 -3.48 26.04
C ALA A 89 13.61 -2.33 27.07
N GLY A 90 12.72 -1.35 27.01
CA GLY A 90 12.78 -0.12 27.81
C GLY A 90 13.86 0.87 27.36
N THR A 91 14.49 0.65 26.19
CA THR A 91 15.59 1.48 25.70
C THR A 91 15.46 1.84 24.23
N ILE A 92 15.93 3.04 23.86
CA ILE A 92 16.02 3.51 22.48
C ILE A 92 17.50 3.70 22.09
N PRO A 93 18.01 3.07 21.02
CA PRO A 93 17.32 2.10 20.17
C PRO A 93 17.14 0.73 20.86
N PRO A 94 16.23 -0.12 20.35
CA PRO A 94 16.10 -1.48 20.83
C PRO A 94 17.36 -2.32 20.51
N PRO A 95 17.68 -3.32 21.35
CA PRO A 95 18.75 -4.27 21.07
C PRO A 95 18.59 -4.92 19.69
N LYS A 96 19.70 -5.04 18.95
CA LYS A 96 19.73 -5.63 17.60
C LYS A 96 18.75 -4.97 16.60
N GLN A 97 18.47 -3.66 16.75
CA GLN A 97 17.56 -2.92 15.85
C GLN A 97 17.78 -3.16 14.34
N HIS A 98 19.02 -3.40 13.91
CA HIS A 98 19.37 -3.56 12.49
C HIS A 98 18.83 -4.86 11.85
N VAL A 99 18.38 -5.84 12.65
CA VAL A 99 17.73 -7.06 12.11
C VAL A 99 16.22 -7.06 12.26
N LEU A 100 15.65 -6.12 13.02
CA LEU A 100 14.21 -6.03 13.24
C LEU A 100 13.50 -5.72 11.92
N GLN A 101 12.44 -6.49 11.66
CA GLN A 101 11.60 -6.33 10.47
C GLN A 101 10.25 -6.99 10.73
N TYR A 102 9.18 -6.46 10.14
CA TYR A 102 7.89 -7.13 10.14
C TYR A 102 7.94 -8.40 9.27
N PRO A 103 7.75 -9.59 9.88
CA PRO A 103 7.86 -10.86 9.18
C PRO A 103 6.64 -11.11 8.29
N ILE A 104 6.87 -11.43 7.01
CA ILE A 104 5.81 -11.91 6.11
C ILE A 104 6.38 -13.01 5.24
N TYR A 105 5.93 -14.23 5.50
CA TYR A 105 6.39 -15.41 4.80
C TYR A 105 5.23 -16.20 4.21
N ASP A 106 5.43 -16.75 3.02
CA ASP A 106 4.47 -17.65 2.36
C ASP A 106 4.62 -19.11 2.85
N THR A 107 5.59 -19.39 3.73
CA THR A 107 5.85 -20.72 4.30
C THR A 107 6.28 -20.68 5.77
N GLU A 108 5.93 -21.72 6.53
CA GLU A 108 6.32 -21.89 7.93
C GLU A 108 7.84 -22.07 8.12
N ASP A 109 8.52 -22.73 7.18
CA ASP A 109 9.98 -22.83 7.17
C ASP A 109 10.65 -21.45 7.03
N GLY A 110 10.09 -20.58 6.16
CA GLY A 110 10.54 -19.21 6.00
C GLY A 110 10.41 -18.40 7.29
N TRP A 111 9.30 -18.57 7.99
CA TRP A 111 9.08 -18.00 9.32
C TRP A 111 10.11 -18.49 10.34
N THR A 112 10.26 -19.81 10.48
CA THR A 112 11.13 -20.43 11.49
C THR A 112 12.58 -19.99 11.33
N LYS A 113 13.08 -19.93 10.09
CA LYS A 113 14.44 -19.47 9.77
C LYS A 113 14.71 -18.01 10.14
N ASN A 114 13.66 -17.18 10.23
CA ASN A 114 13.78 -15.75 10.49
C ASN A 114 13.31 -15.33 11.88
N LEU A 115 12.95 -16.29 12.75
CA LEU A 115 12.46 -16.01 14.11
C LEU A 115 13.46 -15.19 14.94
N TYR A 116 14.76 -15.31 14.64
CA TYR A 116 15.82 -14.54 15.30
C TYR A 116 15.64 -13.02 15.21
N ARG A 117 14.93 -12.53 14.17
CA ARG A 117 14.61 -11.11 13.95
C ARG A 117 13.60 -10.58 14.96
N LEU A 118 12.87 -11.48 15.62
CA LEU A 118 11.78 -11.14 16.55
C LEU A 118 12.17 -11.37 18.02
N ASN A 119 13.44 -11.71 18.30
CA ASN A 119 13.93 -11.96 19.65
C ASN A 119 13.77 -10.76 20.60
N GLY A 120 13.63 -9.54 20.06
CA GLY A 120 13.35 -8.33 20.83
C GLY A 120 11.90 -8.17 21.28
N LEU A 121 10.99 -9.09 20.88
CA LEU A 121 9.56 -9.01 21.17
C LEU A 121 9.15 -9.98 22.28
N ALA A 122 8.08 -9.65 22.99
CA ALA A 122 7.46 -10.57 23.95
C ALA A 122 6.82 -11.77 23.22
N GLU A 123 6.55 -12.84 23.95
CA GLU A 123 6.01 -14.08 23.37
C GLU A 123 4.63 -13.86 22.72
N HIS A 124 3.74 -13.12 23.39
CA HIS A 124 2.41 -12.83 22.86
C HIS A 124 2.45 -11.99 21.58
N HIS A 125 3.40 -11.05 21.46
CA HIS A 125 3.64 -10.31 20.20
C HIS A 125 4.03 -11.25 19.06
N ARG A 126 4.94 -12.19 19.32
CA ARG A 126 5.37 -13.19 18.33
C ARG A 126 4.24 -14.12 17.91
N GLN A 127 3.36 -14.49 18.84
CA GLN A 127 2.18 -15.31 18.56
C GLN A 127 1.18 -14.60 17.66
N MET A 128 0.90 -13.31 17.90
CA MET A 128 0.04 -12.50 17.01
C MET A 128 0.62 -12.43 15.60
N LEU A 129 1.92 -12.10 15.46
CA LEU A 129 2.60 -12.07 14.16
C LEU A 129 2.52 -13.42 13.44
N HIS A 130 2.69 -14.53 14.16
CA HIS A 130 2.61 -15.88 13.61
C HIS A 130 1.22 -16.17 13.03
N GLN A 131 0.15 -15.88 13.78
CA GLN A 131 -1.23 -16.16 13.36
C GLN A 131 -1.62 -15.43 12.06
N MET A 132 -1.07 -14.23 11.84
CA MET A 132 -1.40 -13.40 10.67
C MET A 132 -0.63 -13.77 9.40
N GLN A 133 0.34 -14.68 9.48
CA GLN A 133 1.19 -15.01 8.33
C GLN A 133 0.38 -15.57 7.15
N PRO A 134 0.79 -15.26 5.90
CA PRO A 134 0.13 -15.78 4.71
C PRO A 134 -0.10 -17.29 4.71
N TYR A 135 0.87 -18.10 5.15
CA TYR A 135 0.75 -19.56 5.18
C TYR A 135 -0.29 -20.11 6.17
N ASN A 136 -0.78 -19.29 7.10
CA ASN A 136 -1.83 -19.65 8.05
C ASN A 136 -3.24 -19.28 7.57
N SER A 137 -3.37 -18.77 6.34
CA SER A 137 -4.63 -18.29 5.79
C SER A 137 -4.72 -18.58 4.29
N ASP A 138 -5.84 -18.23 3.68
CA ASP A 138 -5.94 -18.25 2.23
C ASP A 138 -5.01 -17.18 1.62
N VAL A 139 -4.07 -17.63 0.79
CA VAL A 139 -2.99 -16.80 0.23
C VAL A 139 -3.52 -15.65 -0.64
N ASP A 140 -4.67 -15.84 -1.30
CA ASP A 140 -5.26 -14.83 -2.17
C ASP A 140 -6.01 -13.74 -1.40
N SER A 141 -6.56 -14.04 -0.21
CA SER A 141 -7.24 -13.07 0.65
C SER A 141 -6.35 -12.46 1.74
N ASN A 142 -5.12 -12.95 1.93
CA ASN A 142 -4.22 -12.44 2.96
C ASN A 142 -3.66 -11.04 2.63
N TYR A 143 -3.97 -10.07 3.50
CA TYR A 143 -3.57 -8.67 3.35
C TYR A 143 -2.05 -8.49 3.39
N LEU A 144 -1.39 -9.09 4.38
CA LEU A 144 0.07 -9.04 4.54
C LEU A 144 0.79 -9.58 3.30
N GLY A 145 0.32 -10.71 2.79
CA GLY A 145 0.84 -11.36 1.58
C GLY A 145 0.77 -10.44 0.37
N TRP A 146 -0.37 -9.80 0.13
CA TRP A 146 -0.53 -8.87 -1.00
C TRP A 146 0.28 -7.59 -0.84
N ILE A 147 0.27 -6.94 0.33
CA ILE A 147 1.09 -5.75 0.57
C ILE A 147 2.57 -6.09 0.32
N ASN A 148 3.06 -7.24 0.82
CA ASN A 148 4.44 -7.67 0.61
C ASN A 148 4.74 -7.98 -0.87
N ARG A 149 3.84 -8.68 -1.57
CA ARG A 149 4.02 -9.06 -2.97
C ARG A 149 4.09 -7.83 -3.87
N LEU A 150 3.13 -6.92 -3.71
CA LEU A 150 3.07 -5.68 -4.51
C LEU A 150 4.26 -4.76 -4.21
N ALA A 151 4.64 -4.61 -2.93
CA ALA A 151 5.80 -3.79 -2.57
C ALA A 151 7.14 -4.38 -3.08
N ARG A 152 7.25 -5.71 -3.10
CA ARG A 152 8.44 -6.39 -3.65
C ARG A 152 8.53 -6.27 -5.16
N ASP A 153 7.40 -6.41 -5.86
CA ASP A 153 7.35 -6.24 -7.31
C ASP A 153 7.80 -4.82 -7.70
N ASP A 154 7.25 -3.81 -7.03
CA ASP A 154 7.58 -2.40 -7.25
C ASP A 154 9.07 -2.09 -7.06
N ARG A 155 9.64 -2.49 -5.91
CA ARG A 155 11.03 -2.20 -5.54
C ARG A 155 12.07 -2.97 -6.36
N HIS A 156 11.81 -4.24 -6.67
CA HIS A 156 12.86 -5.17 -7.12
C HIS A 156 12.74 -5.60 -8.57
N ARG A 157 11.59 -5.38 -9.21
CA ARG A 157 11.37 -5.78 -10.60
C ARG A 157 11.23 -4.56 -11.48
N ARG A 158 10.10 -3.87 -11.37
CA ARG A 158 9.73 -2.66 -12.11
C ARG A 158 8.65 -1.94 -11.31
N PRO A 159 8.50 -0.61 -11.45
CA PRO A 159 7.32 0.08 -10.93
C PRO A 159 6.05 -0.67 -11.32
N ASN A 160 5.08 -0.73 -10.40
CA ASN A 160 3.84 -1.46 -10.65
C ASN A 160 3.22 -1.05 -12.00
N ALA A 161 3.05 -2.05 -12.87
CA ALA A 161 2.44 -1.84 -14.18
C ALA A 161 0.95 -1.51 -13.98
N MET A 162 0.60 -0.25 -14.20
CA MET A 162 -0.78 0.21 -14.15
C MET A 162 -1.50 -0.13 -15.45
N THR A 163 -2.72 -0.60 -15.30
CA THR A 163 -3.66 -0.89 -16.38
C THR A 163 -5.05 -0.41 -15.98
N SER A 164 -6.04 -0.72 -16.80
CA SER A 164 -7.44 -0.35 -16.59
C SER A 164 -8.26 -1.61 -16.43
N TYR A 165 -9.20 -1.58 -15.49
CA TYR A 165 -10.09 -2.70 -15.21
C TYR A 165 -11.55 -2.28 -15.38
N ILE A 166 -12.32 -3.05 -16.14
CA ILE A 166 -13.76 -2.90 -16.28
C ILE A 166 -14.39 -3.36 -14.97
N ALA A 167 -14.50 -2.46 -13.99
CA ALA A 167 -15.03 -2.75 -12.67
C ALA A 167 -16.54 -2.99 -12.69
N ASP A 168 -17.27 -2.20 -13.49
CA ASP A 168 -18.71 -2.33 -13.67
C ASP A 168 -19.04 -2.64 -15.13
N LEU A 169 -19.98 -3.55 -15.36
CA LEU A 169 -20.42 -3.95 -16.69
C LEU A 169 -21.87 -4.44 -16.62
N ARG A 170 -22.79 -3.57 -17.03
CA ARG A 170 -24.25 -3.79 -16.92
C ARG A 170 -24.91 -3.57 -18.29
N PRO A 171 -24.66 -4.46 -19.25
CA PRO A 171 -25.09 -4.28 -20.63
C PRO A 171 -26.61 -4.16 -20.74
N VAL A 172 -27.05 -3.18 -21.53
CA VAL A 172 -28.44 -2.97 -21.91
C VAL A 172 -28.61 -3.36 -23.36
N ILE A 173 -29.57 -4.26 -23.60
CA ILE A 173 -29.82 -4.86 -24.90
C ILE A 173 -31.23 -4.51 -25.35
N GLY A 174 -31.37 -4.02 -26.58
CA GLY A 174 -32.64 -3.90 -27.29
C GLY A 174 -32.72 -4.95 -28.39
N LEU A 175 -33.69 -5.85 -28.30
CA LEU A 175 -33.96 -6.89 -29.28
C LEU A 175 -35.40 -6.79 -29.82
N PRO A 176 -35.68 -7.32 -31.01
CA PRO A 176 -37.04 -7.50 -31.48
C PRO A 176 -37.89 -8.37 -30.53
N PRO A 177 -39.22 -8.19 -30.49
CA PRO A 177 -40.10 -9.01 -29.65
C PRO A 177 -40.00 -10.50 -29.99
N GLY A 178 -39.95 -11.36 -28.96
CA GLY A 178 -39.90 -12.81 -29.13
C GLY A 178 -38.50 -13.37 -29.44
N THR A 179 -37.51 -12.51 -29.67
CA THR A 179 -36.12 -12.92 -29.90
C THR A 179 -35.47 -13.45 -28.61
N ARG A 180 -34.72 -14.55 -28.74
CA ARG A 180 -33.88 -15.09 -27.67
C ARG A 180 -32.43 -14.68 -27.90
N ALA A 181 -31.70 -14.40 -26.83
CA ALA A 181 -30.27 -14.16 -26.91
C ALA A 181 -29.53 -14.72 -25.70
N THR A 182 -28.24 -15.01 -25.90
CA THR A 182 -27.29 -15.39 -24.85
C THR A 182 -26.27 -14.29 -24.68
N ILE A 183 -25.93 -13.96 -23.43
CA ILE A 183 -24.85 -13.03 -23.11
C ILE A 183 -23.70 -13.77 -22.43
N GLN A 184 -22.47 -13.44 -22.84
CA GLN A 184 -21.23 -13.94 -22.25
C GLN A 184 -20.33 -12.75 -21.92
N PHE A 185 -19.60 -12.86 -20.82
CA PHE A 185 -18.64 -11.85 -20.38
C PHE A 185 -17.22 -12.32 -20.70
N GLY A 186 -16.44 -11.43 -21.31
CA GLY A 186 -15.07 -11.68 -21.72
C GLY A 186 -14.07 -10.95 -20.84
N ASP A 187 -13.12 -10.27 -21.48
CA ASP A 187 -12.01 -9.60 -20.81
C ASP A 187 -12.51 -8.49 -19.88
N ARG A 188 -11.84 -8.40 -18.73
CA ARG A 188 -12.06 -7.35 -17.72
C ARG A 188 -10.88 -6.41 -17.61
N ILE A 189 -9.71 -6.81 -18.12
CA ILE A 189 -8.49 -6.02 -18.13
C ILE A 189 -8.33 -5.44 -19.52
N ILE A 190 -8.05 -4.14 -19.62
CA ILE A 190 -7.72 -3.47 -20.87
C ILE A 190 -6.20 -3.49 -21.01
N ASP A 191 -5.68 -4.61 -21.52
CA ASP A 191 -4.26 -4.79 -21.79
C ASP A 191 -3.96 -4.58 -23.28
N GLY A 192 -2.84 -3.95 -23.60
CA GLY A 192 -2.51 -3.59 -24.98
C GLY A 192 -3.51 -2.65 -25.66
N GLY A 193 -4.32 -1.93 -24.87
CA GLY A 193 -5.23 -0.89 -25.35
C GLY A 193 -6.61 -1.35 -25.80
N THR A 194 -6.93 -2.65 -25.73
CA THR A 194 -8.28 -3.13 -26.07
C THR A 194 -8.77 -4.25 -25.14
N ALA A 195 -10.09 -4.45 -25.06
CA ALA A 195 -10.71 -5.56 -24.32
C ALA A 195 -12.05 -5.97 -24.95
N ASP A 196 -12.22 -7.26 -25.26
CA ASP A 196 -13.49 -7.81 -25.73
C ASP A 196 -14.31 -8.27 -24.52
N CYS A 197 -15.19 -7.40 -24.03
CA CYS A 197 -15.80 -7.53 -22.71
C CYS A 197 -17.18 -8.19 -22.69
N VAL A 198 -17.93 -8.13 -23.79
CA VAL A 198 -19.27 -8.71 -23.91
C VAL A 198 -19.41 -9.38 -25.27
N ARG A 199 -19.95 -10.60 -25.27
CA ARG A 199 -20.47 -11.25 -26.47
C ARG A 199 -21.97 -11.50 -26.32
N LEU A 200 -22.74 -11.01 -27.28
CA LEU A 200 -24.16 -11.28 -27.42
C LEU A 200 -24.38 -12.19 -28.62
N THR A 201 -25.09 -13.30 -28.42
CA THR A 201 -25.49 -14.20 -29.51
C THR A 201 -27.01 -14.21 -29.60
N VAL A 202 -27.54 -13.72 -30.72
CA VAL A 202 -28.96 -13.69 -31.04
C VAL A 202 -29.34 -14.99 -31.75
N HIS A 203 -30.34 -15.70 -31.22
CA HIS A 203 -30.83 -16.95 -31.81
C HIS A 203 -31.86 -16.65 -32.90
N ASP A 204 -31.93 -17.51 -33.92
CA ASP A 204 -32.81 -17.37 -35.08
C ASP A 204 -32.64 -16.00 -35.80
N TRP A 205 -31.40 -15.50 -35.82
CA TRP A 205 -31.06 -14.19 -36.34
C TRP A 205 -31.32 -14.08 -37.85
N THR A 206 -31.78 -12.91 -38.27
CA THR A 206 -31.89 -12.53 -39.68
C THR A 206 -31.26 -11.15 -39.93
N PRO A 207 -30.74 -10.86 -41.14
CA PRO A 207 -30.05 -9.60 -41.44
C PRO A 207 -30.86 -8.32 -41.24
N ASP A 208 -32.20 -8.43 -41.19
CA ASP A 208 -33.12 -7.30 -40.98
C ASP A 208 -33.40 -7.02 -39.49
N MET A 209 -32.94 -7.88 -38.57
CA MET A 209 -33.13 -7.65 -37.14
C MET A 209 -32.29 -6.46 -36.64
N VAL A 210 -32.96 -5.50 -35.99
CA VAL A 210 -32.28 -4.38 -35.35
C VAL A 210 -31.90 -4.74 -33.92
N VAL A 211 -30.60 -4.90 -33.68
CA VAL A 211 -30.02 -5.15 -32.35
C VAL A 211 -29.37 -3.86 -31.82
N LYS A 212 -29.72 -3.47 -30.60
CA LYS A 212 -29.10 -2.34 -29.89
C LYS A 212 -28.34 -2.87 -28.68
N LEU A 213 -27.10 -2.44 -28.51
CA LEU A 213 -26.26 -2.86 -27.40
C LEU A 213 -25.51 -1.67 -26.82
N ASN A 214 -25.65 -1.45 -25.52
CA ASN A 214 -24.85 -0.48 -24.77
C ASN A 214 -24.24 -1.21 -23.57
N PRO A 215 -22.90 -1.27 -23.42
CA PRO A 215 -22.28 -2.05 -22.35
C PRO A 215 -22.52 -1.51 -20.95
N ARG A 216 -22.81 -0.21 -20.78
CA ARG A 216 -22.77 0.51 -19.48
C ARG A 216 -21.61 0.04 -18.60
N LEU A 217 -20.44 0.55 -18.93
CA LEU A 217 -19.18 0.20 -18.29
C LEU A 217 -18.75 1.24 -17.25
N GLY A 218 -18.06 0.78 -16.22
CA GLY A 218 -17.27 1.59 -15.29
C GLY A 218 -15.85 1.08 -15.29
N ILE A 219 -14.88 1.98 -15.41
CA ILE A 219 -13.46 1.64 -15.51
C ILE A 219 -12.71 2.22 -14.30
N ASP A 220 -11.99 1.34 -13.62
CA ASP A 220 -11.09 1.65 -12.52
C ASP A 220 -9.63 1.52 -12.97
N PRO A 221 -8.68 2.16 -12.26
CA PRO A 221 -7.28 1.82 -12.42
C PRO A 221 -7.02 0.45 -11.79
N GLU A 222 -5.94 -0.20 -12.23
CA GLU A 222 -5.60 -1.53 -11.71
C GLU A 222 -4.09 -1.78 -11.77
N VAL A 223 -3.59 -2.57 -10.82
CA VAL A 223 -2.23 -3.13 -10.87
C VAL A 223 -2.30 -4.48 -11.56
N LEU A 224 -1.57 -4.65 -12.67
CA LEU A 224 -1.68 -5.84 -13.52
C LEU A 224 -1.54 -7.16 -12.75
N ASN A 225 -0.57 -7.27 -11.85
CA ASN A 225 -0.38 -8.49 -11.05
C ASN A 225 -1.48 -8.73 -10.00
N TRP A 226 -2.17 -7.67 -9.56
CA TRP A 226 -3.25 -7.75 -8.59
C TRP A 226 -4.59 -8.15 -9.23
N SER A 227 -4.80 -7.75 -10.48
CA SER A 227 -6.01 -8.04 -11.26
C SER A 227 -6.35 -9.53 -11.37
N ASN A 228 -5.34 -10.40 -11.25
CA ASN A 228 -5.48 -11.85 -11.33
C ASN A 228 -6.14 -12.47 -10.09
N SER A 229 -6.26 -11.73 -8.98
CA SER A 229 -6.83 -12.22 -7.73
C SER A 229 -8.35 -12.41 -7.81
N PRO A 230 -8.86 -13.65 -7.65
CA PRO A 230 -10.30 -13.89 -7.57
C PRO A 230 -10.98 -13.29 -6.34
N PHE A 231 -10.26 -13.14 -5.23
CA PHE A 231 -10.73 -12.47 -4.03
C PHE A 231 -10.83 -10.97 -4.27
N TRP A 232 -9.71 -10.30 -4.54
CA TRP A 232 -9.63 -8.84 -4.55
C TRP A 232 -10.43 -8.18 -5.65
N ARG A 233 -10.58 -8.81 -6.83
CA ARG A 233 -11.35 -8.24 -7.95
C ARG A 233 -12.84 -8.01 -7.67
N ARG A 234 -13.36 -8.44 -6.51
CA ARG A 234 -14.75 -8.24 -6.09
C ARG A 234 -15.02 -6.82 -5.58
N TRP A 235 -13.97 -6.09 -5.21
CA TRP A 235 -14.04 -4.72 -4.69
C TRP A 235 -13.42 -3.74 -5.69
N ASN A 236 -13.96 -2.52 -5.72
CA ASN A 236 -13.38 -1.47 -6.54
C ASN A 236 -11.96 -1.13 -6.06
N PHE A 237 -11.13 -0.56 -6.94
CA PHE A 237 -9.72 -0.37 -6.65
C PHE A 237 -9.48 0.47 -5.39
N THR A 238 -10.25 1.55 -5.23
CA THR A 238 -10.11 2.47 -4.08
C THR A 238 -10.49 1.78 -2.75
N GLU A 239 -11.52 0.93 -2.74
CA GLU A 239 -11.90 0.14 -1.57
C GLU A 239 -10.77 -0.80 -1.15
N ARG A 240 -10.13 -1.49 -2.10
CA ARG A 240 -9.01 -2.39 -1.79
C ARG A 240 -7.86 -1.66 -1.10
N LEU A 241 -7.48 -0.49 -1.59
CA LEU A 241 -6.44 0.33 -0.96
C LEU A 241 -6.84 0.73 0.47
N LYS A 242 -8.08 1.19 0.67
CA LYS A 242 -8.59 1.54 2.01
C LYS A 242 -8.62 0.35 2.96
N MET A 243 -9.01 -0.83 2.47
CA MET A 243 -9.02 -2.06 3.26
C MET A 243 -7.60 -2.40 3.74
N MET A 244 -6.57 -2.25 2.90
CA MET A 244 -5.18 -2.43 3.29
C MET A 244 -4.69 -1.38 4.30
N GLU A 245 -5.08 -0.11 4.14
CA GLU A 245 -4.77 0.95 5.12
C GLU A 245 -5.41 0.65 6.48
N ILE A 246 -6.68 0.25 6.51
CA ILE A 246 -7.41 -0.09 7.75
C ILE A 246 -6.76 -1.31 8.40
N PHE A 247 -6.37 -2.31 7.62
CA PHE A 247 -5.65 -3.48 8.12
C PHE A 247 -4.34 -3.08 8.82
N VAL A 248 -3.49 -2.28 8.16
CA VAL A 248 -2.22 -1.84 8.76
C VAL A 248 -2.46 -0.91 9.96
N ALA A 249 -3.50 -0.06 9.94
CA ALA A 249 -3.91 0.72 11.10
C ALA A 249 -4.31 -0.17 12.29
N GLY A 250 -4.98 -1.29 12.02
CA GLY A 250 -5.29 -2.31 13.02
C GLY A 250 -4.02 -2.90 13.63
N GLU A 251 -3.04 -3.27 12.81
CA GLU A 251 -1.72 -3.72 13.28
C GLU A 251 -1.07 -2.67 14.20
N VAL A 252 -0.98 -1.40 13.78
CA VAL A 252 -0.41 -0.35 14.64
C VAL A 252 -1.17 -0.26 15.97
N ALA A 253 -2.51 -0.23 15.94
CA ALA A 253 -3.33 -0.11 17.14
C ALA A 253 -3.16 -1.26 18.12
N VAL A 254 -3.04 -2.49 17.62
CA VAL A 254 -2.83 -3.71 18.43
C VAL A 254 -1.56 -3.58 19.26
N TYR A 255 -0.42 -3.29 18.63
CA TYR A 255 0.86 -3.22 19.34
C TYR A 255 1.03 -1.94 20.16
N GLU A 256 0.52 -0.81 19.66
CA GLU A 256 0.55 0.47 20.39
C GLU A 256 -0.24 0.39 21.69
N TYR A 257 -1.47 -0.15 21.65
CA TYR A 257 -2.30 -0.30 22.84
C TYR A 257 -1.69 -1.30 23.83
N ASP A 258 -1.16 -2.44 23.37
CA ASP A 258 -0.49 -3.39 24.25
C ASP A 258 0.74 -2.78 24.94
N CYS A 259 1.51 -1.93 24.25
CA CYS A 259 2.68 -1.27 24.82
C CYS A 259 2.35 -0.11 25.76
N THR A 260 1.37 0.72 25.39
CA THR A 260 1.15 2.06 25.99
C THR A 260 -0.17 2.22 26.75
N GLY A 261 -1.14 1.33 26.51
CA GLY A 261 -2.50 1.43 27.05
C GLY A 261 -3.42 2.41 26.32
N THR A 262 -2.97 2.98 25.20
CA THR A 262 -3.78 3.86 24.36
C THR A 262 -3.45 3.62 22.89
N SER A 263 -4.36 4.01 21.99
CA SER A 263 -4.07 4.06 20.56
C SER A 263 -4.96 5.06 19.85
N ARG A 264 -4.44 5.71 18.80
CA ARG A 264 -5.24 6.57 17.90
C ARG A 264 -6.45 5.83 17.33
N LYS A 265 -6.36 4.51 17.15
CA LYS A 265 -7.39 3.66 16.54
C LYS A 265 -7.84 2.53 17.45
N GLN A 266 -7.98 2.83 18.75
CA GLN A 266 -8.53 1.88 19.72
C GLN A 266 -9.94 1.34 19.37
N ASP A 267 -10.68 2.04 18.50
CA ASP A 267 -11.98 1.61 17.96
C ASP A 267 -11.88 0.38 17.06
N LEU A 268 -10.69 0.07 16.54
CA LEU A 268 -10.43 -1.17 15.79
C LEU A 268 -10.19 -2.38 16.69
N LEU A 269 -10.01 -2.17 18.00
CA LEU A 269 -9.71 -3.22 18.97
C LEU A 269 -11.00 -3.72 19.63
N SER A 270 -11.09 -5.04 19.85
CA SER A 270 -12.19 -5.60 20.63
C SER A 270 -12.03 -5.29 22.12
N ASP A 271 -13.15 -5.20 22.85
CA ASP A 271 -13.14 -5.00 24.31
C ASP A 271 -12.36 -6.11 25.02
N GLY A 272 -12.49 -7.36 24.54
CA GLY A 272 -11.75 -8.51 25.07
C GLY A 272 -10.24 -8.37 24.90
N TYR A 273 -9.79 -7.94 23.71
CA TYR A 273 -8.36 -7.72 23.46
C TYR A 273 -7.79 -6.62 24.37
N ARG A 274 -8.50 -5.49 24.52
CA ARG A 274 -8.07 -4.41 25.41
C ARG A 274 -7.98 -4.87 26.87
N ALA A 275 -8.97 -5.62 27.35
CA ALA A 275 -8.94 -6.18 28.71
C ALA A 275 -7.74 -7.13 28.93
N GLU A 276 -7.37 -7.93 27.93
CA GLU A 276 -6.17 -8.77 28.00
C GLU A 276 -4.87 -7.95 28.05
N CYS A 277 -4.77 -6.86 27.28
CA CYS A 277 -3.65 -5.92 27.34
C CYS A 277 -3.55 -5.25 28.72
N ASP A 278 -4.66 -4.72 29.23
CA ASP A 278 -4.72 -4.04 30.53
C ASP A 278 -4.32 -5.00 31.67
N ALA A 279 -4.71 -6.28 31.58
CA ALA A 279 -4.32 -7.31 32.54
C ALA A 279 -2.83 -7.66 32.50
N ARG A 280 -2.18 -7.57 31.32
CA ARG A 280 -0.72 -7.70 31.20
C ARG A 280 0.03 -6.48 31.76
N GLY A 281 -0.65 -5.33 31.81
CA GLY A 281 -0.09 -4.06 32.18
C GLY A 281 0.71 -3.41 31.05
N HIS A 282 0.85 -2.09 31.11
CA HIS A 282 1.54 -1.31 30.09
C HIS A 282 2.97 -0.98 30.52
N ARG A 283 3.82 -0.68 29.55
CA ARG A 283 5.24 -0.41 29.80
C ARG A 283 5.48 1.09 29.91
N ALA A 284 6.42 1.48 30.77
CA ALA A 284 6.92 2.84 30.78
C ALA A 284 7.53 3.20 29.42
N ALA A 285 7.52 4.49 29.09
CA ALA A 285 8.17 4.98 27.87
C ALA A 285 9.66 4.59 27.89
N PRO A 286 10.18 4.01 26.78
CA PRO A 286 11.57 3.60 26.72
C PRO A 286 12.50 4.82 26.72
N VAL A 287 13.66 4.69 27.36
CA VAL A 287 14.60 5.80 27.56
C VAL A 287 15.73 5.73 26.54
N PRO A 288 16.21 6.85 25.98
CA PRO A 288 17.41 6.85 25.16
C PRO A 288 18.59 6.18 25.86
N ALA A 289 19.26 5.27 25.16
CA ALA A 289 20.50 4.69 25.62
C ALA A 289 21.52 5.81 25.91
N PRO A 290 22.37 5.66 26.95
CA PRO A 290 23.39 6.64 27.24
C PRO A 290 24.21 6.92 25.98
N ARG A 291 24.45 8.20 25.68
CA ARG A 291 25.35 8.57 24.59
C ARG A 291 26.73 7.99 24.90
N GLY A 292 27.28 7.23 23.96
CA GLY A 292 28.66 6.74 24.08
C GLY A 292 29.66 7.90 24.12
N ASP A 293 30.88 7.60 24.53
CA ASP A 293 31.96 8.58 24.52
C ASP A 293 32.13 9.19 23.12
N THR A 294 32.39 10.49 23.07
CA THR A 294 32.60 11.17 21.79
C THR A 294 33.96 10.76 21.24
N GLU A 295 33.95 10.01 20.15
CA GLU A 295 35.16 9.80 19.35
C GLU A 295 35.46 11.08 18.58
N TRP A 296 36.57 11.71 18.94
CA TRP A 296 37.10 12.85 18.22
C TRP A 296 37.93 12.34 17.05
N THR A 297 37.69 12.91 15.87
CA THR A 297 38.58 12.68 14.73
C THR A 297 39.96 13.26 15.01
N GLU A 298 41.01 12.63 14.49
CA GLU A 298 42.36 13.21 14.51
C GLU A 298 42.33 14.61 13.87
N PRO A 299 43.06 15.60 14.43
CA PRO A 299 43.09 16.94 13.87
C PRO A 299 43.71 16.91 12.48
N GLU A 300 42.94 17.32 11.47
CA GLU A 300 43.47 17.52 10.12
C GLU A 300 44.45 18.71 10.12
N SER A 301 45.64 18.52 9.54
CA SER A 301 46.60 19.59 9.33
C SER A 301 46.13 20.53 8.22
N GLY A 302 45.20 21.41 8.54
CA GLY A 302 44.81 22.51 7.66
C GLY A 302 45.97 23.48 7.41
N LYS A 303 46.00 24.09 6.22
CA LYS A 303 46.85 25.27 5.98
C LYS A 303 46.51 26.33 7.03
N PRO A 304 47.49 27.08 7.57
CA PRO A 304 47.20 28.16 8.50
C PRO A 304 46.21 29.13 7.83
N ALA A 305 45.06 29.33 8.48
CA ALA A 305 44.07 30.29 8.01
C ALA A 305 44.72 31.68 7.99
N SER A 306 44.63 32.38 6.85
CA SER A 306 45.08 33.77 6.79
C SER A 306 44.03 34.68 7.43
N ALA A 307 44.44 35.86 7.90
CA ALA A 307 43.51 36.87 8.41
C ALA A 307 42.46 37.30 7.36
N GLU A 308 42.71 37.07 6.07
CA GLU A 308 41.73 37.25 5.00
C GLU A 308 40.69 36.12 4.96
N THR A 309 41.09 34.86 5.22
CA THR A 309 40.16 33.71 5.21
C THR A 309 39.18 33.73 6.37
N MET A 310 39.56 34.31 7.51
CA MET A 310 38.67 34.46 8.68
C MET A 310 37.65 35.60 8.55
N LYS A 311 37.88 36.58 7.66
CA LYS A 311 36.95 37.73 7.46
C LYS A 311 35.74 37.41 6.61
N GLU A 312 35.77 36.34 5.79
CA GLU A 312 34.66 35.93 4.93
C GLU A 312 33.66 34.97 5.62
N VAL A 313 34.05 34.32 6.71
CA VAL A 313 33.19 33.37 7.41
C VAL A 313 32.44 34.12 8.50
N GLY A 314 31.20 34.53 8.20
CA GLY A 314 30.32 35.14 9.19
C GLY A 314 30.24 34.28 10.44
N TYR A 315 30.72 34.82 11.57
CA TYR A 315 30.66 34.12 12.85
C TYR A 315 29.20 33.85 13.23
N PRO A 316 28.93 32.77 13.99
CA PRO A 316 27.60 32.51 14.52
C PRO A 316 27.09 33.72 15.31
N ARG A 317 25.77 33.99 15.21
CA ARG A 317 25.12 35.08 15.95
C ARG A 317 25.45 34.96 17.45
N GLY A 318 25.98 36.05 18.03
CA GLY A 318 26.37 36.13 19.44
C GLY A 318 27.88 36.09 19.68
N TYR A 319 28.69 35.93 18.63
CA TYR A 319 30.13 36.19 18.71
C TYR A 319 30.37 37.69 18.44
N GLU A 320 30.49 38.48 19.51
CA GLU A 320 31.15 39.78 19.45
C GLU A 320 32.62 39.54 19.76
N PRO A 321 33.55 39.72 18.80
CA PRO A 321 34.96 39.73 19.14
C PRO A 321 35.19 40.89 20.12
N ASP A 322 35.76 40.61 21.28
CA ASP A 322 36.23 41.66 22.18
C ASP A 322 37.28 42.49 21.41
N ASP A 323 36.91 43.73 21.04
CA ASP A 323 37.85 44.73 20.57
C ASP A 323 38.75 45.13 21.75
N GLN A 324 39.78 44.33 22.02
CA GLN A 324 40.88 44.70 22.89
C GLN A 324 42.21 44.59 22.12
N GLY A 325 42.58 45.74 21.56
CA GLY A 325 43.91 46.37 21.64
C GLY A 325 45.15 45.54 21.38
#